data_AF-A0A3N4JPP2-F1
#
_entry.id   AF-A0A3N4JPP2-F1
#
_cell.length_a   1.000
_cell.length_b   1.000
_cell.length_c   1.000
_cell.angle_alpha   90.00
_cell.angle_beta   90.00
_cell.angle_gamma   90.00
#
_symmetry.space_group_name_H-M   'P 1'
#
loop_
_entity.id
_entity.type
_entity.pdbx_description
1 polymer ?
#
loop_
_entity_poly.entity_id
_entity_poly.type
_entity_poly.pdbx_seq_one_letter_code
_entity_poly.pdbx_strand_id
1 'polypeptide(L)' 'MKQCINNRHHFPRTYDEMSQAVQEEWDNLKPSDWNPLIDSMFKRLKECRERQGMQTRW' A
#
# COMPACT_ATOMS: atom_id res chain seq x y z
N MET A 1 1.04 4.03 -2.54
CA MET A 1 -0.07 4.83 -3.10
C MET A 1 -0.34 6.12 -2.33
N LYS A 2 -0.86 6.12 -1.08
CA LYS A 2 -1.12 7.38 -0.34
C LYS A 2 0.11 8.30 -0.26
N GLN A 3 1.27 7.74 0.10
CA GLN A 3 2.53 8.48 0.12
C GLN A 3 2.97 8.94 -1.28
N CYS A 4 2.75 8.13 -2.31
CA CYS A 4 3.07 8.50 -3.70
C CYS A 4 2.29 9.74 -4.12
N ILE A 5 0.97 9.76 -3.90
CA ILE A 5 0.08 10.90 -4.19
C ILE A 5 0.52 12.14 -3.43
N ASN A 6 0.84 12.03 -2.15
CA ASN A 6 1.31 13.14 -1.33
C ASN A 6 2.67 13.70 -1.80
N ASN A 7 3.50 12.86 -2.41
CA ASN A 7 4.84 13.23 -2.88
C ASN A 7 4.87 13.65 -4.36
N ARG A 8 3.73 13.67 -5.06
CA ARG A 8 3.65 14.17 -6.43
C ARG A 8 4.04 15.65 -6.46
N HIS A 9 4.72 16.06 -7.53
CA HIS A 9 5.12 17.45 -7.72
C HIS A 9 3.91 18.40 -7.69
N HIS A 10 2.77 17.93 -8.22
CA HIS A 10 1.49 18.61 -8.12
C HIS A 10 0.52 17.73 -7.32
N PHE A 11 0.06 18.26 -6.19
CA PHE A 11 -0.97 17.60 -5.39
C PHE A 11 -2.35 17.84 -6.02
N PRO A 12 -3.11 16.79 -6.36
CA PRO A 12 -4.44 16.92 -6.96
C PRO A 12 -5.43 17.60 -5.99
N ARG A 13 -6.12 18.64 -6.46
CA ARG A 13 -7.04 19.46 -5.65
C ARG A 13 -8.51 19.24 -5.97
N THR A 14 -8.81 18.65 -7.12
CA THR A 14 -10.16 18.27 -7.52
C THR A 14 -10.36 16.76 -7.44
N TYR A 15 -11.62 16.33 -7.45
CA TYR A 15 -11.97 14.91 -7.50
C TYR A 15 -11.42 14.23 -8.76
N ASP A 16 -11.56 14.90 -9.91
CA ASP A 16 -11.11 14.35 -11.21
C ASP A 16 -9.59 14.20 -11.25
N GLU A 17 -8.84 15.21 -10.78
CA GLU A 17 -7.39 15.14 -10.66
C GLU A 17 -6.95 14.03 -9.70
N MET A 18 -7.67 13.85 -8.59
CA MET A 18 -7.37 12.79 -7.62
C MET A 18 -7.62 11.41 -8.23
N SER A 19 -8.73 11.24 -8.94
CA SER A 19 -9.09 9.99 -9.61
C SER A 19 -8.02 9.62 -10.65
N GLN A 20 -7.62 10.58 -11.48
CA GLN A 20 -6.56 10.38 -12.47
C GLN A 20 -5.21 10.06 -11.80
N ALA A 21 -4.83 10.80 -10.75
CA ALA A 21 -3.58 10.54 -10.05
C ALA A 21 -3.56 9.14 -9.42
N VAL A 22 -4.66 8.67 -8.83
CA VAL A 22 -4.77 7.32 -8.28
C VAL A 22 -4.60 6.27 -9.39
N GLN A 23 -5.28 6.46 -10.53
CA GLN A 23 -5.20 5.54 -11.66
C GLN A 23 -3.77 5.44 -12.21
N GLU A 24 -3.10 6.59 -12.42
CA GLU A 24 -1.72 6.63 -12.89
C GLU A 24 -0.75 5.96 -11.91
N GLU A 25 -0.89 6.19 -10.60
CA GLU A 25 -0.07 5.50 -9.60
C GLU A 25 -0.34 4.00 -9.58
N TRP A 26 -1.59 3.58 -9.80
CA TRP A 26 -1.98 2.17 -9.87
C TRP A 26 -1.37 1.47 -11.07
N ASP A 27 -1.47 2.07 -12.26
CA ASP A 27 -0.97 1.51 -13.52
C ASP A 27 0.56 1.39 -13.52
N ASN A 28 1.24 2.22 -12.72
CA ASN A 28 2.70 2.19 -12.56
C ASN A 28 3.20 1.20 -11.50
N LEU A 29 2.31 0.56 -10.73
CA LEU A 29 2.73 -0.42 -9.74
C LEU A 29 3.41 -1.62 -10.42
N LYS A 30 4.51 -2.07 -9.85
CA LYS A 30 5.26 -3.24 -10.30
C LYS A 30 5.05 -4.42 -9.34
N PRO A 31 5.25 -5.67 -9.80
CA PRO A 31 5.19 -6.83 -8.92
C PRO A 31 6.07 -6.70 -7.66
N SER A 32 7.22 -6.02 -7.75
CA SER A 32 8.09 -5.73 -6.61
C SER A 32 7.43 -4.91 -5.50
N ASP A 33 6.40 -4.12 -5.82
CA ASP A 33 5.74 -3.23 -4.86
C ASP A 33 4.71 -3.98 -4.00
N TRP A 34 4.11 -5.06 -4.51
CA TRP A 34 3.08 -5.83 -3.78
C TRP A 34 3.49 -7.27 -3.43
N ASN A 35 4.39 -7.91 -4.17
CA ASN A 35 4.84 -9.28 -3.87
C ASN A 35 5.38 -9.42 -2.44
N PRO A 36 6.23 -8.50 -1.91
CA PRO A 36 6.69 -8.60 -0.53
C PRO A 36 5.55 -8.57 0.51
N LEU A 37 4.44 -7.90 0.19
CA LEU A 37 3.26 -7.86 1.06
C LEU A 37 2.58 -9.23 1.11
N ILE A 38 2.43 -9.89 -0.04
CA ILE A 38 1.87 -11.23 -0.16
C ILE A 38 2.79 -12.26 0.50
N ASP A 39 4.08 -12.24 0.17
CA ASP A 39 5.08 -13.18 0.68
C ASP A 39 5.21 -13.09 2.21
N SER A 40 4.97 -11.90 2.78
CA SER A 40 4.99 -11.70 4.23
C SER A 40 3.78 -12.29 4.97
N MET A 41 2.73 -12.77 4.28
CA MET A 41 1.50 -13.25 4.94
C MET A 41 1.75 -14.35 5.96
N PHE A 42 2.56 -15.36 5.62
CA PHE A 42 2.85 -16.46 6.55
C PHE A 42 3.53 -15.96 7.84
N LYS A 43 4.40 -14.96 7.72
CA LYS A 43 5.06 -14.33 8.87
C LYS A 43 4.05 -13.55 9.73
N ARG A 44 3.10 -12.82 9.11
CA ARG A 44 2.02 -12.11 9.82
C ARG A 44 1.12 -13.07 10.60
N LEU A 45 0.74 -14.19 9.97
CA LEU A 45 -0.08 -15.23 10.61
C LEU A 45 0.64 -15.88 11.79
N LYS A 46 1.94 -16.18 11.63
CA LYS A 46 2.77 -16.69 12.72
C LYS A 46 2.80 -15.71 13.89
N GLU A 47 3.06 -14.43 13.64
CA GLU A 47 3.09 -13.41 14.69
C GLU A 47 1.73 -13.24 15.37
N CYS A 48 0.63 -13.26 14.61
CA CYS A 48 -0.73 -13.21 15.16
C CYS A 48 -0.99 -14.36 16.13
N ARG A 49 -0.58 -15.59 15.78
CA ARG A 49 -0.70 -16.76 16.65
C ARG A 49 0.14 -16.62 17.91
N GLU A 50 1.40 -16.21 17.77
CA GLU A 50 2.32 -16.02 18.92
C GLU A 50 1.82 -14.93 19.87
N ARG A 51 1.14 -13.91 19.34
CA ARG A 51 0.56 -12.81 20.12
C ARG A 51 -0.89 -13.04 20.52
N GLN A 52 -1.41 -14.26 20.37
CA GLN A 52 -2.77 -14.65 20.77
C GLN A 52 -3.86 -13.73 20.17
N GLY A 53 -3.68 -13.31 18.92
CA GLY A 53 -4.62 -12.43 18.23
C GLY A 53 -4.45 -10.94 18.52
N MET A 54 -3.46 -10.54 19.31
CA MET A 54 -3.14 -9.13 19.51
C MET A 54 -2.47 -8.51 18.27
N GLN A 55 -2.55 -7.19 18.14
CA GLN A 55 -1.99 -6.41 17.02
C GLN A 55 -0.56 -6.83 16.68
N THR A 56 -0.28 -7.14 15.40
CA THR A 56 1.07 -7.45 14.89
C THR A 56 1.85 -6.20 14.52
N ARG A 57 3.16 -6.32 14.26
CA ARG A 57 4.01 -5.20 13.83
C ARG A 57 3.77 -4.71 12.39
N TRP A 58 3.02 -5.48 11.61
CA TRP A 58 2.71 -5.23 10.20
C TRP A 58 1.49 -4.34 10.02
#